data_AF-A0A944W575-F1
#
_entry.id   AF-A0A944W575-F1
#
_cell.length_a   1.000
_cell.length_b   1.000
_cell.length_c   1.000
_cell.angle_alpha   90.00
_cell.angle_beta   90.00
_cell.angle_gamma   90.00
#
_symmetry.space_group_name_H-M   'P 1'
#
loop_
_entity.id
_entity.type
_entity.pdbx_description
1 polymer ?
#
loop_
_entity_poly.entity_id
_entity_poly.type
_entity_poly.pdbx_seq_one_letter_code
_entity_poly.pdbx_strand_id
1 'polypeptide(L)'
;FTISAAFGGYAGDFDGNAFNPTIAGIGGNLVLANLVFAEGHAGMIGSGQGVRGFAGVSLDYLMKKGLNLPVNILVGGEGFISNDMAGVGNASFWGGLGVRLDYDF
;
A
#
# COMPACT_ATOMS: atom_id res chain seq x y z
N PHE A 1 12.05 -2.20 -12.77
CA PHE A 1 11.48 -1.41 -11.67
C PHE A 1 10.80 -0.21 -12.30
N THR A 2 9.68 0.22 -11.74
CA THR A 2 8.95 1.40 -12.23
C THR A 2 8.85 2.40 -11.09
N ILE A 3 8.89 3.70 -11.43
CA ILE A 3 8.72 4.78 -10.45
C ILE A 3 7.21 4.99 -10.25
N SER A 4 6.78 5.04 -9.00
CA SER A 4 5.38 5.23 -8.63
C SER A 4 5.22 6.29 -7.55
N ALA A 5 4.06 6.92 -7.51
CA ALA A 5 3.63 7.80 -6.43
C ALA A 5 2.38 7.21 -5.77
N ALA A 6 2.28 7.31 -4.46
CA ALA A 6 1.15 6.81 -3.68
C ALA A 6 0.57 7.92 -2.80
N PHE A 7 -0.76 8.03 -2.84
CA PHE A 7 -1.55 8.91 -1.99
C PHE A 7 -2.70 8.10 -1.39
N GLY A 8 -2.99 8.30 -0.11
CA GLY A 8 -4.07 7.58 0.54
C GLY A 8 -4.42 8.14 1.91
N GLY A 9 -5.63 7.81 2.37
CA GLY A 9 -6.06 8.03 3.73
C GLY A 9 -6.53 6.71 4.32
N TYR A 10 -6.24 6.49 5.60
CA TYR A 10 -6.68 5.34 6.34
C TYR A 10 -7.59 5.81 7.47
N ALA A 11 -8.49 4.93 7.90
CA ALA A 11 -9.29 5.14 9.07
C ALA A 11 -9.18 3.91 9.97
N GLY A 12 -9.02 4.16 11.26
CA GLY A 12 -8.88 3.14 12.28
C GLY A 12 -9.37 3.68 13.62
N ASP A 13 -9.49 2.79 14.58
CA ASP A 13 -9.76 3.11 15.97
C ASP A 13 -8.81 2.28 16.84
N PHE A 14 -8.23 2.91 17.85
CA PHE A 14 -7.48 2.21 18.88
C PHE A 14 -7.94 2.71 20.25
N ASP A 15 -8.52 1.80 21.04
CA ASP A 15 -9.00 2.09 22.39
C ASP A 15 -9.99 3.28 22.43
N GLY A 16 -10.90 3.36 21.45
CA GLY A 16 -11.90 4.43 21.33
C GLY A 16 -11.36 5.76 20.79
N ASN A 17 -10.09 5.80 20.38
CA ASN A 17 -9.49 6.96 19.73
C ASN A 17 -9.41 6.71 18.22
N ALA A 18 -10.10 7.56 17.47
CA ALA A 18 -10.03 7.54 16.01
C ALA A 18 -8.60 7.84 15.54
N PHE A 19 -8.13 7.03 14.61
CA PHE A 19 -6.80 7.04 14.05
C PHE A 19 -6.87 7.11 12.53
N ASN A 20 -6.64 8.30 11.97
CA ASN A 20 -6.87 8.56 10.55
C ASN A 20 -5.61 9.09 9.83
N PRO A 21 -4.57 8.25 9.62
CA PRO A 21 -3.34 8.72 9.01
C PRO A 21 -3.50 8.87 7.48
N THR A 22 -2.74 9.80 6.92
CA THR A 22 -2.62 9.98 5.47
C THR A 22 -1.25 9.55 4.97
N ILE A 23 -1.15 9.27 3.68
CA ILE A 23 0.10 8.89 3.03
C ILE A 23 0.28 9.73 1.78
N ALA A 24 1.49 10.22 1.59
CA ALA A 24 1.97 10.83 0.36
C ALA A 24 3.43 10.44 0.18
N GLY A 25 3.75 9.62 -0.82
CA GLY A 25 5.10 9.11 -1.01
C GLY A 25 5.44 8.76 -2.45
N ILE A 26 6.74 8.68 -2.71
CA ILE A 26 7.32 8.29 -3.99
C ILE A 26 8.12 7.01 -3.76
N GLY A 27 8.11 6.12 -4.73
CA GLY A 27 8.91 4.92 -4.67
C GLY A 27 8.80 4.13 -5.95
N GLY A 28 8.61 2.82 -5.80
CA GLY A 28 8.52 1.96 -6.95
C GLY A 28 7.98 0.58 -6.64
N ASN A 29 7.58 -0.08 -7.72
CA ASN A 29 7.06 -1.43 -7.72
C ASN A 29 7.95 -2.38 -8.52
N LEU A 30 7.88 -3.64 -8.11
CA LEU A 30 8.56 -4.79 -8.68
C LEU A 30 7.56 -5.92 -8.86
N VAL A 31 7.42 -6.39 -10.10
CA VAL A 31 6.62 -7.56 -10.43
C VAL A 31 7.57 -8.69 -10.82
N LEU A 32 7.45 -9.83 -10.16
CA LEU A 32 8.22 -11.05 -10.41
C LEU A 32 7.30 -12.10 -11.02
N ALA A 33 7.69 -12.60 -12.19
CA ALA A 33 6.99 -13.65 -12.92
C ALA A 33 5.48 -13.41 -13.17
N ASN A 34 5.07 -12.13 -13.28
CA ASN A 34 3.66 -11.70 -13.42
C ASN A 34 2.72 -12.21 -12.30
N LEU A 35 3.28 -12.71 -11.20
CA LEU A 35 2.52 -13.34 -10.12
C LEU A 35 2.78 -12.63 -8.79
N VAL A 36 4.04 -12.39 -8.44
CA VAL A 36 4.39 -11.77 -7.17
C VAL A 36 4.62 -10.28 -7.40
N PHE A 37 3.91 -9.46 -6.64
CA PHE A 37 4.03 -8.02 -6.67
C PHE A 37 4.60 -7.53 -5.35
N ALA A 38 5.58 -6.63 -5.42
CA ALA A 38 6.11 -5.91 -4.27
C ALA A 38 6.23 -4.43 -4.60
N GLU A 39 5.99 -3.57 -3.62
CA GLU A 39 6.07 -2.12 -3.76
C GLU A 39 6.54 -1.48 -2.48
N GLY A 40 7.34 -0.42 -2.61
CA GLY A 40 7.77 0.42 -1.52
C GLY A 40 7.60 1.89 -1.88
N HIS A 41 7.13 2.69 -0.94
CA HIS A 41 7.01 4.14 -1.04
C HIS A 41 7.61 4.79 0.20
N ALA A 42 8.49 5.77 0.02
CA ALA A 42 9.00 6.61 1.09
C ALA A 42 8.35 8.00 0.99
N GLY A 43 7.99 8.59 2.13
CA GLY A 43 7.35 9.89 2.13
C GLY A 43 6.70 10.25 3.45
N MET A 44 5.65 11.05 3.38
CA MET A 44 4.83 11.40 4.53
C MET A 44 3.86 10.27 4.86
N ILE A 45 3.86 9.87 6.12
CA ILE A 45 2.94 8.87 6.68
C ILE A 45 2.45 9.41 8.03
N GLY A 46 1.19 9.81 8.09
CA GLY A 46 0.64 10.62 9.18
C GLY A 46 1.25 12.02 9.15
N SER A 47 1.75 12.48 10.29
CA SER A 47 2.42 13.79 10.42
C SER A 47 3.93 13.75 10.13
N GLY A 48 4.53 12.57 9.98
CA GLY A 48 5.98 12.36 9.93
C GLY A 48 6.46 11.67 8.68
N GLN A 49 7.79 11.55 8.56
CA GLN A 49 8.42 10.76 7.50
C GLN A 49 8.35 9.27 7.82
N GLY A 50 8.14 8.46 6.79
CA GLY A 50 7.98 7.03 6.91
C GLY A 50 8.13 6.27 5.59
N VAL A 51 7.93 4.96 5.70
CA VAL A 51 7.90 4.03 4.58
C VAL A 51 6.64 3.18 4.60
N ARG A 52 6.07 2.98 3.42
CA ARG A 52 4.94 2.09 3.15
C ARG A 52 5.41 0.96 2.25
N GLY A 53 5.07 -0.26 2.60
CA GLY A 53 5.34 -1.45 1.79
C GLY A 53 4.08 -2.24 1.49
N PHE A 54 4.05 -2.90 0.34
CA PHE A 54 3.06 -3.92 0.03
C PHE A 54 3.71 -5.09 -0.70
N ALA A 55 3.29 -6.30 -0.38
CA ALA A 55 3.67 -7.49 -1.10
C ALA A 55 2.50 -8.46 -1.21
N GLY A 56 2.24 -9.00 -2.40
CA GLY A 56 1.08 -9.84 -2.65
C GLY A 56 1.18 -10.67 -3.91
N VAL A 57 0.11 -11.41 -4.16
CA VAL A 57 -0.08 -12.21 -5.37
C VAL A 57 -1.09 -11.56 -6.30
N SER A 58 -0.80 -11.64 -7.58
CA SER A 58 -1.60 -11.14 -8.68
C SER A 58 -2.61 -12.20 -9.13
N LEU A 59 -3.87 -11.79 -9.30
CA LEU A 59 -4.94 -12.62 -9.87
C LEU A 59 -5.10 -12.38 -11.38
N ASP A 60 -4.08 -11.80 -12.03
CA ASP A 60 -4.12 -11.35 -13.43
C ASP A 60 -4.57 -12.45 -14.39
N TYR A 61 -4.10 -13.69 -14.19
CA TYR A 61 -4.53 -14.84 -14.99
C TYR A 61 -6.05 -15.07 -14.90
N LEU A 62 -6.61 -15.06 -13.70
CA LEU A 62 -8.05 -15.27 -13.50
C LEU A 62 -8.85 -14.10 -14.07
N MET A 63 -8.43 -12.87 -13.79
CA MET A 63 -9.17 -11.66 -14.16
C MET A 63 -9.12 -11.38 -15.67
N LYS A 64 -7.93 -11.39 -16.27
CA LYS A 64 -7.73 -11.06 -17.68
C LYS A 64 -7.97 -12.25 -18.61
N LYS A 65 -7.49 -13.46 -18.27
CA LYS A 65 -7.67 -14.63 -19.15
C LYS A 65 -8.94 -15.44 -18.86
N GLY A 66 -9.37 -15.51 -17.59
CA GLY A 66 -10.58 -16.25 -17.21
C GLY A 66 -11.86 -15.46 -17.45
N LEU A 67 -11.87 -14.18 -17.05
CA LEU A 67 -13.07 -13.34 -17.06
C LEU A 67 -13.06 -12.24 -18.14
N ASN A 68 -11.96 -12.09 -18.89
CA ASN A 68 -11.77 -11.05 -19.91
C ASN A 68 -12.03 -9.62 -19.38
N LEU A 69 -11.65 -9.36 -18.13
CA LEU A 69 -11.79 -8.06 -17.50
C LEU A 69 -10.50 -7.23 -17.69
N PRO A 70 -10.59 -5.91 -17.89
CA PRO A 70 -9.43 -5.03 -18.08
C PRO A 70 -8.76 -4.64 -16.75
N VAL A 71 -9.10 -5.30 -15.65
CA VAL A 71 -8.57 -5.04 -14.31
C VAL A 71 -7.80 -6.25 -13.81
N ASN A 72 -6.80 -6.01 -12.97
CA ASN A 72 -6.15 -7.02 -12.16
C ASN A 72 -6.47 -6.76 -10.68
N ILE A 73 -6.53 -7.84 -9.89
CA ILE A 73 -6.68 -7.76 -8.45
C ILE A 73 -5.43 -8.34 -7.79
N LEU A 74 -4.89 -7.63 -6.81
CA LEU A 74 -3.80 -8.11 -5.98
C LEU A 74 -4.27 -8.28 -4.55
N VAL A 75 -3.91 -9.41 -3.95
CA VAL A 75 -4.19 -9.70 -2.55
C VAL A 75 -2.86 -9.93 -1.85
N GLY A 76 -2.63 -9.21 -0.75
CA GLY A 76 -1.33 -9.20 -0.10
C GLY A 76 -1.31 -8.52 1.25
N GLY A 77 -0.13 -8.49 1.84
CA GLY A 77 0.14 -7.73 3.06
C GLY A 77 0.54 -6.30 2.73
N GLU A 78 0.03 -5.36 3.51
CA GLU A 78 0.44 -3.97 3.51
C GLU A 78 1.03 -3.61 4.89
N GLY A 79 2.06 -2.77 4.91
CA GLY A 79 2.72 -2.34 6.13
C GLY A 79 3.24 -0.92 6.05
N PHE A 80 3.34 -0.29 7.21
CA PHE A 80 3.71 1.11 7.36
C PHE A 80 4.61 1.29 8.57
N ILE A 81 5.59 2.16 8.43
CA ILE A 81 6.48 2.62 9.50
C ILE A 81 6.59 4.13 9.36
N SER A 82 6.42 4.87 10.46
CA SER A 82 6.62 6.31 10.50
C SER A 82 7.30 6.73 11.78
N ASN A 83 8.08 7.79 11.71
CA ASN A 83 8.75 8.37 12.88
C ASN A 83 7.84 9.31 13.68
N ASP A 84 6.74 9.78 13.09
CA ASP A 84 5.74 10.56 13.81
C ASP A 84 4.37 10.39 13.17
N MET A 85 3.48 9.67 13.84
CA MET A 85 2.16 9.39 13.30
C MET A 85 1.13 10.48 13.58
N ALA A 86 1.19 11.05 14.77
CA ALA A 86 0.16 11.92 15.34
C ALA A 86 0.67 13.32 15.70
N GLY A 87 1.89 13.68 15.28
CA GLY A 87 2.50 14.97 15.57
C GLY A 87 3.08 15.07 16.99
N VAL A 88 3.31 13.94 17.64
CA VAL A 88 3.79 13.84 19.04
C VAL A 88 5.20 13.25 19.13
N GLY A 89 5.85 13.02 17.98
CA GLY A 89 7.24 12.55 17.89
C GLY A 89 7.46 11.06 18.18
N ASN A 90 6.39 10.26 18.17
CA ASN A 90 6.48 8.83 18.47
C ASN A 90 6.49 7.99 17.18
N ALA A 91 7.51 7.15 17.06
CA ALA A 91 7.58 6.16 16.00
C ALA A 91 6.44 5.15 16.12
N SER A 92 5.84 4.77 15.01
CA SER A 92 4.69 3.87 14.94
C SER A 92 4.76 2.97 13.72
N PHE A 93 4.23 1.76 13.85
CA PHE A 93 4.09 0.82 12.77
C PHE A 93 2.72 0.16 12.81
N TRP A 94 2.15 -0.13 11.65
CA TRP A 94 0.94 -0.94 11.52
C TRP A 94 0.98 -1.66 10.18
N GLY A 95 0.08 -2.62 10.03
CA GLY A 95 -0.07 -3.36 8.79
C GLY A 95 -1.37 -4.12 8.78
N GLY A 96 -1.68 -4.71 7.64
CA GLY A 96 -2.92 -5.44 7.44
C GLY A 96 -2.96 -6.18 6.13
N LEU A 97 -4.12 -6.77 5.86
CA LEU A 97 -4.43 -7.38 4.58
C LEU A 97 -4.92 -6.29 3.62
N GLY A 98 -4.26 -6.17 2.48
CA GLY A 98 -4.62 -5.26 1.41
C GLY A 98 -5.19 -6.00 0.21
N VAL A 99 -6.27 -5.47 -0.35
CA VAL A 99 -6.78 -5.83 -1.67
C VAL A 99 -6.62 -4.61 -2.58
N ARG A 100 -5.97 -4.79 -3.72
CA ARG A 100 -5.70 -3.74 -4.69
C ARG A 100 -6.34 -4.04 -6.02
N LEU A 101 -6.80 -3.00 -6.69
CA LEU A 101 -7.29 -3.07 -8.05
C LEU A 101 -6.32 -2.28 -8.93
N ASP A 102 -5.68 -2.99 -9.85
CA ASP A 102 -4.77 -2.44 -10.85
C ASP A 102 -5.52 -2.35 -12.18
N TYR A 103 -5.44 -1.20 -12.83
CA TYR A 103 -6.05 -0.95 -14.14
C TYR A 103 -5.00 -0.37 -15.08
N ASP A 104 -4.76 -1.07 -16.19
CA ASP A 104 -3.78 -0.70 -17.21
C ASP A 104 -4.50 -0.08 -18.41
N PHE A 105 -4.00 1.05 -18.92
CA PHE A 105 -4.51 1.73 -20.13
C PHE A 105 -3.72 1.36 -21.38
#